data_AF-A0A2H9LJD7-F1
#
_entry.id   AF-A0A2H9LJD7-F1
#
_cell.length_a   1.000
_cell.length_b   1.000
_cell.length_c   1.000
_cell.angle_alpha   90.00
_cell.angle_beta   90.00
_cell.angle_gamma   90.00
#
_symmetry.space_group_name_H-M   'P 1'
#
loop_
_entity.id
_entity.type
_entity.pdbx_description
1 polymer ?
#
loop_
_entity_poly.entity_id
_entity_poly.type
_entity_poly.pdbx_seq_one_letter_code
_entity_poly.pdbx_strand_id
1 'polypeptide(L)'
;MTGLEKIVKGEFFIRFDEGMLKEEQARELLESAGIEIIYHYITGVYQVKVPEKDYDSAFSKLEEMKEKKYIKSIEPVYRTNAF
;
A
#
# COMPACT_ATOMS: atom_id res chain seq x y z
N MET A 1 15.55 12.10 -24.52
CA MET A 1 16.00 12.00 -23.13
C MET A 1 14.78 11.76 -22.27
N THR A 2 14.86 10.73 -21.43
CA THR A 2 13.76 9.96 -20.82
C THR A 2 12.91 10.78 -19.86
N GLY A 3 11.59 10.66 -19.96
CA GLY A 3 10.64 11.24 -19.00
C GLY A 3 10.93 10.69 -17.61
N LEU A 4 11.33 11.57 -16.69
CA LEU A 4 11.58 11.21 -15.30
C LEU A 4 10.25 10.75 -14.68
N GLU A 5 10.20 9.48 -14.28
CA GLU A 5 9.13 8.92 -13.47
C GLU A 5 9.09 9.69 -12.14
N LYS A 6 7.95 10.27 -11.79
CA LYS A 6 7.77 10.95 -10.51
C LYS A 6 7.05 10.01 -9.55
N ILE A 7 7.70 9.71 -8.42
CA ILE A 7 7.06 8.99 -7.31
C ILE A 7 5.90 9.85 -6.79
N VAL A 8 4.72 9.26 -6.68
CA VAL A 8 3.58 9.90 -6.04
C VAL A 8 3.78 9.82 -4.54
N LYS A 9 4.13 10.95 -3.94
CA LYS A 9 4.49 11.02 -2.52
C LYS A 9 3.34 10.50 -1.64
N GLY A 10 3.63 9.49 -0.83
CA GLY A 10 2.70 8.90 0.12
C GLY A 10 1.74 7.87 -0.46
N GLU A 11 1.81 7.57 -1.77
CA GLU A 11 0.99 6.50 -2.37
C GLU A 11 1.80 5.22 -2.59
N PHE A 12 1.21 4.08 -2.23
CA PHE A 12 1.83 2.77 -2.31
C PHE A 12 0.85 1.71 -2.82
N PHE A 13 1.35 0.73 -3.55
CA PHE A 13 0.68 -0.54 -3.77
C PHE A 13 1.05 -1.51 -2.66
N ILE A 14 0.05 -2.08 -2.00
CA ILE A 14 0.20 -3.16 -1.02
C ILE A 14 -0.41 -4.41 -1.63
N ARG A 15 0.40 -5.46 -1.74
CA ARG A 15 -0.02 -6.79 -2.16
C ARG A 15 -0.02 -7.73 -0.96
N PHE A 16 -1.17 -8.25 -0.60
CA PHE A 16 -1.34 -9.30 0.40
C PHE A 16 -1.06 -10.68 -0.20
N ASP A 17 -0.70 -11.64 0.65
CA ASP A 17 -0.52 -13.04 0.27
C ASP A 17 -1.90 -13.70 0.08
N GLU A 18 -2.18 -14.16 -1.14
CA GLU A 18 -3.46 -14.76 -1.53
C GLU A 18 -3.67 -16.08 -0.78
N GLY A 19 -4.53 -16.05 0.24
CA GLY A 19 -4.87 -17.21 1.07
C GLY A 19 -4.61 -17.03 2.57
N MET A 20 -3.91 -15.96 2.97
CA MET A 20 -3.64 -15.68 4.39
C MET A 20 -4.71 -14.82 5.06
N LEU A 21 -5.35 -13.92 4.30
CA LEU A 21 -6.36 -12.98 4.81
C LEU A 21 -7.55 -12.91 3.87
N LYS A 22 -8.75 -12.79 4.44
CA LYS A 22 -9.94 -12.39 3.68
C LYS A 22 -9.83 -10.90 3.31
N GLU A 23 -10.45 -10.52 2.21
CA GLU A 23 -10.46 -9.13 1.71
C GLU A 23 -10.88 -8.12 2.77
N GLU A 24 -11.97 -8.42 3.49
CA GLU A 24 -12.50 -7.60 4.58
C GLU A 24 -11.47 -7.38 5.69
N GLN A 25 -10.72 -8.42 6.07
CA GLN A 25 -9.69 -8.32 7.10
C GLN A 25 -8.48 -7.51 6.64
N ALA A 26 -8.07 -7.66 5.38
CA ALA A 26 -6.99 -6.87 4.80
C ALA A 26 -7.36 -5.37 4.82
N ARG A 27 -8.61 -5.06 4.46
CA ARG A 27 -9.16 -3.70 4.53
C ARG A 27 -9.16 -3.15 5.96
N GLU A 28 -9.70 -3.91 6.92
CA GLU A 28 -9.72 -3.50 8.34
C GLU A 28 -8.32 -3.24 8.88
N LEU A 29 -7.34 -4.07 8.51
CA LEU A 29 -5.94 -3.88 8.90
C LEU A 29 -5.37 -2.56 8.37
N LEU A 30 -5.60 -2.26 7.09
CA LEU A 30 -5.16 -0.99 6.49
C LEU A 30 -5.84 0.21 7.15
N GLU A 31 -7.16 0.17 7.33
CA GLU A 31 -7.90 1.26 7.97
C GLU A 31 -7.45 1.46 9.44
N SER A 32 -7.25 0.37 10.19
CA SER A 32 -6.72 0.41 11.57
C SER A 32 -5.29 0.96 11.64
N ALA A 33 -4.53 0.89 10.54
CA ALA A 33 -3.20 1.45 10.42
C ALA A 33 -3.19 2.95 10.08
N GLY A 34 -4.36 3.57 9.93
CA GLY A 34 -4.47 4.97 9.49
C GLY A 34 -4.13 5.15 8.01
N ILE A 35 -4.20 4.06 7.24
CA ILE A 35 -3.88 4.03 5.82
C ILE A 35 -5.17 4.22 5.03
N GLU A 36 -5.20 5.22 4.16
CA GLU A 36 -6.35 5.51 3.30
C GLU A 36 -6.30 4.61 2.07
N ILE A 37 -7.39 3.90 1.76
CA ILE A 37 -7.46 3.07 0.56
C ILE A 37 -7.95 3.93 -0.60
N ILE A 38 -7.12 4.09 -1.64
CA ILE A 38 -7.47 4.84 -2.85
C ILE A 38 -8.24 3.95 -3.82
N TYR A 39 -7.74 2.75 -4.06
CA TYR A 39 -8.29 1.83 -5.04
C TYR A 39 -7.99 0.37 -4.71
N HIS A 40 -8.94 -0.52 -4.94
CA HIS A 40 -8.77 -1.97 -4.85
C HIS A 40 -8.77 -2.54 -6.27
N TYR A 41 -7.65 -3.12 -6.72
CA TYR A 41 -7.46 -3.53 -8.11
C TYR A 41 -8.01 -4.92 -8.40
N ILE A 42 -7.43 -5.89 -7.70
CA ILE A 42 -7.72 -7.31 -7.77
C ILE A 42 -7.53 -7.87 -6.37
N THR A 43 -8.02 -9.08 -6.11
CA THR A 43 -7.94 -9.73 -4.80
C THR A 43 -6.55 -9.57 -4.17
N GLY A 44 -6.52 -8.89 -3.02
CA GLY A 44 -5.29 -8.69 -2.25
C GLY A 44 -4.36 -7.58 -2.75
N VAL A 45 -4.72 -6.79 -3.77
CA VAL A 45 -3.90 -5.66 -4.26
C VAL A 45 -4.61 -4.33 -4.07
N TYR A 46 -4.05 -3.50 -3.21
CA TYR A 46 -4.59 -2.18 -2.84
C TYR A 46 -3.60 -1.08 -3.20
N GLN A 47 -4.09 -0.02 -3.84
CA GLN A 47 -3.40 1.26 -3.81
C GLN A 47 -3.89 2.04 -2.61
N VAL A 48 -2.94 2.49 -1.82
CA VAL A 48 -3.19 3.21 -0.58
C VAL A 48 -2.45 4.53 -0.57
N LYS A 49 -2.93 5.44 0.27
CA LYS A 49 -2.30 6.69 0.61
C LYS A 49 -2.03 6.72 2.10
N VAL A 50 -0.79 7.04 2.45
CA VAL A 50 -0.39 7.30 3.83
C VAL A 50 -0.24 8.83 3.96
N PRO A 51 -0.91 9.48 4.93
CA PRO A 51 -0.63 10.87 5.24
C PRO A 51 0.80 11.04 5.79
N GLU A 52 1.51 12.10 5.38
CA GLU A 52 2.91 12.31 5.80
C GLU A 52 3.10 12.34 7.32
N LYS A 53 2.14 12.91 8.04
CA LYS A 53 2.14 12.98 9.51
C LYS A 53 2.05 11.60 10.19
N ASP A 54 1.59 10.58 9.46
CA ASP A 54 1.30 9.25 9.99
C ASP A 54 2.31 8.20 9.49
N TYR A 55 3.32 8.59 8.70
CA TYR A 55 4.30 7.69 8.09
C TYR A 55 4.91 6.71 9.09
N ASP A 56 5.53 7.20 10.17
CA ASP A 56 6.20 6.33 11.14
C ASP A 56 5.25 5.26 11.71
N SER A 57 4.03 5.66 12.05
CA SER A 57 3.02 4.76 12.62
C SER A 57 2.47 3.75 11.62
N ALA A 58 2.21 4.18 10.39
CA ALA A 58 1.69 3.34 9.33
C ALA A 58 2.75 2.33 8.86
N PHE A 59 3.99 2.77 8.65
CA PHE A 59 5.08 1.89 8.25
C PHE A 59 5.44 0.88 9.33
N SER A 60 5.42 1.25 10.62
CA SER A 60 5.60 0.30 11.72
C SER A 60 4.57 -0.83 11.64
N LYS A 61 3.29 -0.51 11.41
CA LYS A 61 2.24 -1.52 11.28
C LYS A 61 2.37 -2.36 10.01
N LEU A 62 2.76 -1.76 8.89
CA LEU A 62 2.99 -2.48 7.64
C LEU A 62 4.18 -3.45 7.76
N GLU A 63 5.24 -3.07 8.46
CA GLU A 63 6.37 -3.95 8.78
C GLU A 63 5.91 -5.13 9.65
N GLU A 64 5.11 -4.90 10.70
CA GLU A 64 4.53 -5.99 11.50
C GLU A 64 3.67 -6.96 10.66
N MET A 65 2.87 -6.43 9.74
CA MET A 65 2.06 -7.25 8.82
C MET A 65 2.94 -8.06 7.86
N LYS A 66 4.06 -7.49 7.41
CA LYS A 66 5.04 -8.17 6.55
C LYS A 66 5.77 -9.27 7.32
N GLU A 67 6.15 -9.05 8.58
CA GLU A 67 6.74 -10.08 9.45
C GLU A 67 5.78 -11.26 9.69
N LYS A 68 4.48 -10.97 9.85
CA LYS A 68 3.41 -11.97 9.94
C LYS A 68 3.10 -12.67 8.61
N LYS A 69 3.83 -12.32 7.53
CA LYS A 69 3.66 -12.85 6.16
C LYS A 69 2.28 -12.60 5.56
N TYR A 70 1.60 -11.55 6.03
CA TYR A 70 0.33 -11.10 5.44
C TYR A 70 0.56 -10.31 4.17
N ILE A 71 1.63 -9.53 4.12
CA ILE A 71 2.00 -8.69 2.98
C ILE A 71 3.11 -9.37 2.19
N LYS A 72 2.87 -9.53 0.90
CA LYS A 72 3.82 -10.04 -0.09
C LYS A 72 4.76 -8.96 -0.62
N SER A 73 4.22 -7.77 -0.94
CA SER A 73 5.03 -6.63 -1.37
C SER A 73 4.39 -5.28 -1.03
N ILE A 74 5.24 -4.27 -0.87
CA ILE A 74 4.86 -2.86 -0.77
C ILE A 74 5.70 -2.11 -1.79
N GLU A 75 5.06 -1.44 -2.74
CA GLU A 75 5.72 -0.78 -3.87
C GLU A 75 5.24 0.67 -3.95
N PRO A 76 6.10 1.68 -4.12
CA PRO A 76 5.65 3.04 -4.31
C PRO A 76 4.90 3.20 -5.64
N VAL A 77 3.92 4.10 -5.68
CA VAL A 77 3.20 4.42 -6.92
C VAL A 77 4.04 5.38 -7.77
N TYR A 78 4.24 5.03 -9.04
CA TYR A 78 4.88 5.89 -10.03
C TYR A 78 3.83 6.43 -11.00
N ARG A 79 3.82 7.74 -11.26
CA ARG A 79 3.08 8.32 -12.39
C ARG A 79 4.06 8.64 -13.51
N THR A 80 3.92 7.93 -14.62
CA THR A 80 4.47 8.36 -15.89
C THR A 80 3.63 9.55 -16.38
N ASN A 81 4.27 10.70 -16.64
CA ASN A 81 3.61 11.75 -17.41
C ASN A 81 3.40 11.18 -18.82
N ALA A 82 2.19 10.73 -19.13
CA ALA A 82 1.79 10.46 -20.51
C ALA A 82 1.79 11.81 -21.24
N PHE A 83 2.78 12.00 -22.10
CA PHE A 83 2.90 13.15 -23.01
C PHE A 83 1.91 13.04 -24.16
#